data_AF-Q9VRE9-F1
#
_entry.id   AF-Q9VRE9-F1
#
_cell.length_a   1.000
_cell.length_b   1.000
_cell.length_c   1.000
_cell.angle_alpha   90.00
_cell.angle_beta   90.00
_cell.angle_gamma   90.00
#
_symmetry.space_group_name_H-M   'P 1'
#
loop_
_entity.id
_entity.type
_entity.pdbx_description
1 polymer ?
#
loop_
_entity_poly.entity_id
_entity_poly.type
_entity_poly.pdbx_seq_one_letter_code
_entity_poly.pdbx_strand_id
1 'polypeptide(L)'
;MLAAKKVLKTKNQMEPLQDKKPRVKTKPNAKGKVKEKGTDKEKGKFKAKGNGKGKNKNKIRDSKTSTSLALERGSGDGPHQLAEVSLVALRFMDISLRHSDVQLLQSANEGVNERLVAFYYAYLQHRRYRSELDLHFLNPGLAARLRHMNMRQLWAMVRDRRLNEKQFILVPLSTHPRPHGHWSLLVISRPDSKFYHYDSLDNCHSPLAASVSETLRAPLEAWKFALVTGRCLQQERQAAGKEGSGRDPASGIHLMCMTDHVADYVARCGYATSSLLIAVDQIAAMRTHLVELIQSLGGILPSKRGH
;
A
#
# COMPACT_ATOMS: atom_id res chain seq x y z
N MET A 1 -29.73 -42.68 -2.90
CA MET A 1 -30.77 -41.74 -3.35
C MET A 1 -30.06 -40.59 -4.05
N LEU A 2 -29.94 -40.61 -5.38
CA LEU A 2 -30.74 -39.83 -6.37
C LEU A 2 -30.61 -38.31 -6.12
N ALA A 3 -30.19 -37.44 -7.04
CA ALA A 3 -29.92 -37.55 -8.47
C ALA A 3 -29.12 -36.33 -8.96
N ALA A 4 -28.44 -36.48 -10.11
CA ALA A 4 -27.77 -35.43 -10.88
C ALA A 4 -28.70 -34.87 -11.98
N LYS A 5 -28.53 -33.58 -12.36
CA LYS A 5 -28.93 -32.99 -13.67
C LYS A 5 -27.94 -31.85 -14.02
N LYS A 6 -27.04 -32.00 -15.00
CA LYS A 6 -27.15 -31.78 -16.47
C LYS A 6 -27.38 -30.32 -16.93
N VAL A 7 -26.25 -29.68 -17.29
CA VAL A 7 -25.88 -28.89 -18.49
C VAL A 7 -26.99 -28.38 -19.43
N LEU A 8 -26.89 -27.10 -19.82
CA LEU A 8 -27.18 -26.60 -21.17
C LEU A 8 -26.33 -25.35 -21.50
N LYS A 9 -25.64 -25.42 -22.66
CA LYS A 9 -24.93 -24.34 -23.35
C LYS A 9 -25.85 -23.78 -24.43
N THR A 10 -25.82 -22.47 -24.66
CA THR A 10 -26.19 -21.87 -25.95
C THR A 10 -25.27 -20.70 -26.26
N LYS A 11 -24.78 -20.74 -27.50
CA LYS A 11 -23.87 -19.80 -28.18
C LYS A 11 -24.78 -18.92 -29.06
N ASN A 12 -24.58 -17.61 -29.08
CA ASN A 12 -25.05 -16.79 -30.22
C ASN A 12 -24.03 -15.70 -30.54
N GLN A 13 -23.63 -15.70 -31.82
CA GLN A 13 -22.83 -14.69 -32.49
C GLN A 13 -23.79 -13.69 -33.16
N MET A 14 -23.40 -12.41 -33.28
CA MET A 14 -23.35 -11.65 -34.55
C MET A 14 -22.98 -10.17 -34.32
N GLU A 15 -21.88 -9.79 -34.97
CA GLU A 15 -21.44 -8.52 -35.59
C GLU A 15 -21.71 -7.11 -35.01
N PRO A 16 -20.70 -6.21 -35.03
CA PRO A 16 -20.86 -4.76 -34.88
C PRO A 16 -20.87 -4.01 -36.23
N LEU A 17 -21.73 -2.99 -36.33
CA LEU A 17 -21.85 -2.08 -37.48
C LEU A 17 -20.79 -0.97 -37.45
N GLN A 18 -20.36 -0.58 -38.67
CA GLN A 18 -19.26 0.32 -39.01
C GLN A 18 -19.57 1.83 -38.93
N ASP A 19 -18.50 2.59 -38.66
CA ASP A 19 -18.09 3.92 -39.16
C ASP A 19 -19.11 4.98 -39.58
N LYS A 20 -19.08 6.13 -38.88
CA LYS A 20 -19.12 7.48 -39.49
C LYS A 20 -18.23 8.47 -38.72
N LYS A 21 -17.28 9.08 -39.44
CA LYS A 21 -16.39 10.18 -39.01
C LYS A 21 -16.43 11.28 -40.12
N PRO A 22 -15.87 12.49 -39.90
CA PRO A 22 -16.57 13.66 -39.38
C PRO A 22 -16.60 14.85 -40.37
N ARG A 23 -17.35 15.92 -40.06
CA ARG A 23 -17.35 17.18 -40.83
C ARG A 23 -16.89 18.36 -39.98
N VAL A 24 -15.83 19.00 -40.47
CA VAL A 24 -15.17 20.24 -40.02
C VAL A 24 -16.05 21.47 -40.27
N LYS A 25 -15.98 22.51 -39.40
CA LYS A 25 -15.79 23.94 -39.78
C LYS A 25 -15.74 24.93 -38.58
N THR A 26 -14.65 25.73 -38.60
CA THR A 26 -14.50 27.17 -38.26
C THR A 26 -14.48 27.71 -36.80
N LYS A 27 -13.28 28.24 -36.45
CA LYS A 27 -12.91 29.36 -35.51
C LYS A 27 -13.41 30.74 -36.04
N PRO A 28 -13.18 31.95 -35.42
CA PRO A 28 -12.41 32.33 -34.21
C PRO A 28 -13.02 33.43 -33.26
N ASN A 29 -12.36 33.64 -32.10
CA ASN A 29 -12.13 34.85 -31.27
C ASN A 29 -13.17 35.99 -31.13
N ALA A 30 -13.49 36.33 -29.87
CA ALA A 30 -13.68 37.71 -29.43
C ALA A 30 -13.17 37.91 -27.98
N LYS A 31 -12.43 39.00 -27.79
CA LYS A 31 -11.86 39.49 -26.51
C LYS A 31 -12.95 40.14 -25.66
N GLY A 32 -12.96 39.89 -24.35
CA GLY A 32 -13.71 40.67 -23.36
C GLY A 32 -12.84 40.91 -22.13
N LYS A 33 -12.52 42.17 -21.86
CA LYS A 33 -11.65 42.66 -20.79
C LYS A 33 -12.52 43.54 -19.89
N VAL A 34 -12.72 43.18 -18.62
CA VAL A 34 -13.33 44.07 -17.61
C VAL A 34 -12.47 44.02 -16.34
N LYS A 35 -12.22 45.21 -15.81
CA LYS A 35 -11.38 45.59 -14.66
C LYS A 35 -12.32 46.10 -13.56
N GLU A 36 -12.11 45.70 -12.31
CA GLU A 36 -12.39 46.46 -11.06
C GLU A 36 -11.77 45.65 -9.89
N LYS A 37 -10.71 46.06 -9.15
CA LYS A 37 -10.39 47.19 -8.22
C LYS A 37 -10.95 47.04 -6.79
N GLY A 38 -10.03 46.93 -5.81
CA GLY A 38 -10.18 47.16 -4.35
C GLY A 38 -9.21 46.25 -3.55
N THR A 39 -7.98 46.65 -3.16
CA THR A 39 -7.50 47.36 -1.92
C THR A 39 -7.92 46.64 -0.63
N ASP A 40 -7.06 46.19 0.31
CA ASP A 40 -5.97 46.83 1.07
C ASP A 40 -4.96 45.77 1.65
N LYS A 41 -3.64 45.94 1.56
CA LYS A 41 -2.65 46.49 2.55
C LYS A 41 -2.65 45.86 3.96
N GLU A 42 -1.58 45.13 4.31
CA GLU A 42 -0.68 45.50 5.42
C GLU A 42 0.69 44.77 5.38
N LYS A 43 1.72 45.43 5.94
CA LYS A 43 3.16 45.14 5.83
C LYS A 43 3.72 44.66 7.18
N GLY A 44 4.71 43.77 7.17
CA GLY A 44 5.59 43.51 8.32
C GLY A 44 6.97 43.00 7.89
N LYS A 45 8.01 43.83 8.07
CA LYS A 45 9.45 43.62 7.80
C LYS A 45 10.16 43.12 9.07
N PHE A 46 11.20 42.28 8.97
CA PHE A 46 12.48 42.32 9.75
C PHE A 46 13.51 41.34 9.10
N LYS A 47 14.56 41.82 8.39
CA LYS A 47 16.00 41.98 8.77
C LYS A 47 16.64 40.74 9.46
N ALA A 48 17.67 40.02 8.99
CA ALA A 48 18.97 40.23 8.30
C ALA A 48 20.21 40.12 9.23
N LYS A 49 21.21 39.31 8.80
CA LYS A 49 22.66 39.14 9.19
C LYS A 49 22.99 37.73 9.72
N GLY A 50 24.09 37.03 9.41
CA GLY A 50 25.30 37.20 8.58
C GLY A 50 25.96 35.80 8.39
N ASN A 51 26.59 35.45 7.26
CA ASN A 51 27.95 35.69 6.77
C ASN A 51 29.07 34.76 7.34
N GLY A 52 29.75 33.99 6.46
CA GLY A 52 31.05 33.31 6.71
C GLY A 52 31.19 31.93 6.01
N LYS A 53 31.66 31.81 4.75
CA LYS A 53 33.04 31.68 4.20
C LYS A 53 33.80 30.35 4.49
N GLY A 54 34.21 29.65 3.41
CA GLY A 54 35.43 28.80 3.33
C GLY A 54 35.24 27.41 2.70
N LYS A 55 35.31 27.23 1.37
CA LYS A 55 36.47 26.86 0.50
C LYS A 55 36.87 25.36 0.44
N ASN A 56 36.48 24.75 -0.70
CA ASN A 56 37.08 23.68 -1.54
C ASN A 56 38.51 23.18 -1.26
N LYS A 57 38.75 21.87 -1.49
CA LYS A 57 39.56 21.36 -2.63
C LYS A 57 39.57 19.81 -2.77
N ASN A 58 39.40 19.39 -4.03
CA ASN A 58 39.58 18.06 -4.62
C ASN A 58 40.93 17.38 -4.34
N LYS A 59 40.96 16.03 -4.34
CA LYS A 59 41.81 15.28 -5.28
C LYS A 59 41.43 13.80 -5.43
N ILE A 60 41.38 13.42 -6.70
CA ILE A 60 41.17 12.11 -7.33
C ILE A 60 42.45 11.27 -7.24
N ARG A 61 42.34 9.93 -7.07
CA ARG A 61 43.04 8.95 -7.93
C ARG A 61 42.63 7.50 -7.72
N ASP A 62 42.57 6.85 -8.87
CA ASP A 62 42.21 5.48 -9.26
C ASP A 62 42.98 4.35 -8.57
N SER A 63 42.36 3.18 -8.42
CA SER A 63 42.82 1.96 -9.11
C SER A 63 41.87 0.77 -8.92
N LYS A 64 41.65 0.07 -10.04
CA LYS A 64 40.88 -1.14 -10.31
C LYS A 64 41.30 -2.34 -9.45
N THR A 65 40.34 -3.17 -9.00
CA THR A 65 40.31 -4.63 -9.30
C THR A 65 38.97 -5.27 -8.96
N SER A 66 38.47 -6.06 -9.92
CA SER A 66 37.26 -6.88 -9.89
C SER A 66 37.40 -8.08 -8.95
N THR A 67 36.37 -8.45 -8.17
CA THR A 67 35.94 -9.87 -7.99
C THR A 67 34.68 -10.02 -7.12
N SER A 68 33.78 -10.88 -7.63
CA SER A 68 32.79 -11.76 -6.98
C SER A 68 31.81 -11.25 -5.90
N LEU A 69 30.53 -11.19 -6.29
CA LEU A 69 29.43 -11.99 -5.75
C LEU A 69 29.51 -12.35 -4.24
N ALA A 70 28.85 -11.57 -3.39
CA ALA A 70 28.38 -12.04 -2.09
C ALA A 70 27.06 -11.35 -1.73
N LEU A 71 26.02 -12.16 -1.54
CA LEU A 71 24.74 -11.74 -0.96
C LEU A 71 24.99 -11.31 0.48
N GLU A 72 24.94 -10.00 0.74
CA GLU A 72 24.84 -9.43 2.07
C GLU A 72 23.47 -9.76 2.68
N ARG A 73 23.43 -10.88 3.42
CA ARG A 73 22.41 -11.16 4.44
C ARG A 73 22.54 -10.09 5.52
N GLY A 74 21.62 -9.13 5.54
CA GLY A 74 21.44 -8.26 6.70
C GLY A 74 20.96 -9.07 7.90
N SER A 75 21.88 -9.53 8.72
CA SER A 75 21.64 -10.11 10.05
C SER A 75 22.57 -9.40 11.04
N GLY A 76 22.12 -8.24 11.51
CA GLY A 76 22.75 -7.52 12.62
C GLY A 76 21.98 -7.81 13.90
N ASP A 77 22.22 -8.99 14.49
CA ASP A 77 21.79 -9.34 15.83
C ASP A 77 22.68 -8.61 16.85
N GLY A 78 22.07 -7.69 17.60
CA GLY A 78 22.60 -7.20 18.86
C GLY A 78 22.50 -8.27 19.95
N PRO A 79 23.26 -8.15 21.05
CA PRO A 79 23.51 -9.25 21.97
C PRO A 79 22.31 -9.51 22.91
N HIS A 80 22.02 -10.80 23.10
CA HIS A 80 21.24 -11.43 24.19
C HIS A 80 19.71 -11.19 24.28
N GLN A 81 18.95 -11.98 23.53
CA GLN A 81 17.79 -12.71 24.07
C GLN A 81 17.91 -14.16 23.62
N LEU A 82 17.91 -15.10 24.58
CA LEU A 82 17.87 -16.54 24.33
C LEU A 82 16.80 -16.82 23.26
N ALA A 83 17.19 -17.45 22.15
CA ALA A 83 16.30 -17.80 21.07
C ALA A 83 15.30 -18.86 21.55
N GLU A 84 14.23 -18.39 22.18
CA GLU A 84 13.04 -19.19 22.45
C GLU A 84 12.57 -19.72 21.08
N VAL A 85 12.50 -21.05 20.94
CA VAL A 85 12.04 -21.71 19.72
C VAL A 85 10.56 -21.34 19.53
N SER A 86 10.33 -20.19 18.90
CA SER A 86 8.99 -19.63 18.77
C SER A 86 8.16 -20.55 17.88
N LEU A 87 7.18 -21.22 18.50
CA LEU A 87 6.30 -22.19 17.88
C LEU A 87 5.60 -21.59 16.65
N VAL A 88 5.47 -22.40 15.60
CA VAL A 88 4.73 -22.02 14.39
C VAL A 88 3.24 -22.17 14.70
N ALA A 89 2.49 -21.07 14.62
CA ALA A 89 1.06 -21.03 14.85
C ALA A 89 0.27 -21.44 13.60
N LEU A 90 0.68 -20.98 12.41
CA LEU A 90 0.01 -21.29 11.15
C LEU A 90 1.02 -21.29 9.99
N ARG A 91 0.87 -22.27 9.09
CA ARG A 91 1.48 -22.21 7.75
C ARG A 91 0.38 -21.97 6.72
N PHE A 92 0.49 -20.87 6.00
CA PHE A 92 -0.44 -20.51 4.94
C PHE A 92 0.35 -20.10 3.70
N MET A 93 0.26 -20.91 2.64
CA MET A 93 1.08 -20.75 1.44
C MET A 93 2.58 -20.77 1.79
N ASP A 94 3.35 -19.76 1.38
CA ASP A 94 4.76 -19.56 1.71
C ASP A 94 4.99 -18.77 3.01
N ILE A 95 3.94 -18.49 3.78
CA ILE A 95 3.99 -17.67 5.00
C ILE A 95 3.83 -18.56 6.24
N SER A 96 4.74 -18.41 7.21
CA SER A 96 4.70 -19.11 8.50
C SER A 96 4.52 -18.12 9.65
N LEU A 97 3.29 -17.99 10.15
CA LEU A 97 3.01 -17.21 11.36
C LEU A 97 3.52 -17.97 12.59
N ARG A 98 4.22 -17.26 13.47
CA ARG A 98 4.64 -17.75 14.78
C ARG A 98 3.63 -17.35 15.85
N HIS A 99 3.68 -18.02 16.99
CA HIS A 99 2.88 -17.64 18.16
C HIS A 99 3.09 -16.17 18.54
N SER A 100 4.32 -15.65 18.46
CA SER A 100 4.61 -14.24 18.72
C SER A 100 3.96 -13.28 17.72
N ASP A 101 3.78 -13.68 16.45
CA ASP A 101 3.04 -12.89 15.47
C ASP A 101 1.55 -12.83 15.86
N VAL A 102 0.96 -13.98 16.22
CA VAL A 102 -0.46 -14.07 16.60
C VAL A 102 -0.76 -13.32 17.91
N GLN A 103 0.18 -13.30 18.85
CA GLN A 103 0.05 -12.52 20.09
C GLN A 103 -0.13 -11.01 19.83
N LEU A 104 0.44 -10.47 18.75
CA LEU A 104 0.22 -9.06 18.38
C LEU A 104 -1.25 -8.76 18.10
N LEU A 105 -2.02 -9.72 17.58
CA LEU A 105 -3.46 -9.57 17.35
C LEU A 105 -4.27 -9.61 18.64
N GLN A 106 -3.78 -10.32 19.66
CA GLN A 106 -4.41 -10.43 20.98
C GLN A 106 -4.16 -9.20 21.88
N SER A 107 -3.30 -8.27 21.45
CA SER A 107 -2.93 -7.06 22.18
C SER A 107 -3.46 -5.82 21.48
N ALA A 108 -4.22 -4.99 22.19
CA ALA A 108 -4.70 -3.70 21.67
C ALA A 108 -3.58 -2.63 21.61
N ASN A 109 -2.46 -2.86 22.30
CA ASN A 109 -1.38 -1.90 22.48
C ASN A 109 -0.18 -2.13 21.54
N GLU A 110 -0.22 -3.19 20.72
CA GLU A 110 0.85 -3.56 19.81
C GLU A 110 0.35 -3.51 18.36
N GLY A 111 1.13 -2.90 17.47
CA GLY A 111 0.82 -2.90 16.05
C GLY A 111 1.10 -4.26 15.40
N VAL A 112 0.44 -4.51 14.28
CA VAL A 112 0.73 -5.70 13.47
C VAL A 112 2.06 -5.54 12.74
N ASN A 113 2.75 -6.65 12.51
CA ASN A 113 4.01 -6.67 11.78
C ASN A 113 3.81 -7.02 10.30
N GLU A 114 4.89 -6.95 9.51
CA GLU A 114 4.87 -7.30 8.09
C GLU A 114 4.34 -8.70 7.82
N ARG A 115 4.61 -9.67 8.70
CA ARG A 115 4.21 -11.07 8.47
C ARG A 115 2.71 -11.26 8.57
N LEU A 116 2.05 -10.57 9.52
CA LEU A 116 0.60 -10.53 9.62
C LEU A 116 -0.04 -9.85 8.40
N VAL A 117 0.52 -8.71 7.95
CA VAL A 117 0.07 -8.04 6.73
C VAL A 117 0.23 -8.94 5.51
N ALA A 118 1.38 -9.61 5.37
CA ALA A 118 1.64 -10.54 4.28
C ALA A 118 0.66 -11.71 4.29
N PHE A 119 0.40 -12.31 5.46
CA PHE A 119 -0.59 -13.38 5.62
C PHE A 119 -1.96 -12.93 5.14
N TYR A 120 -2.43 -11.79 5.62
CA TYR A 120 -3.75 -11.30 5.24
C TYR A 120 -3.85 -10.99 3.75
N TYR A 121 -2.83 -10.37 3.16
CA TYR A 121 -2.76 -10.11 1.71
C TYR A 121 -2.78 -11.41 0.89
N ALA A 122 -2.07 -12.45 1.34
CA ALA A 122 -2.11 -13.76 0.69
C ALA A 122 -3.49 -14.41 0.81
N TYR A 123 -4.16 -14.28 1.96
CA TYR A 123 -5.54 -14.74 2.13
C TYR A 123 -6.50 -14.02 1.18
N LEU A 124 -6.41 -12.70 1.08
CA LEU A 124 -7.22 -11.91 0.16
C LEU A 124 -7.00 -12.35 -1.30
N GLN A 125 -5.74 -12.47 -1.73
CA GLN A 125 -5.38 -12.84 -3.10
C GLN A 125 -5.81 -14.27 -3.49
N HIS A 126 -5.64 -15.25 -2.59
CA HIS A 126 -5.75 -16.67 -2.94
C HIS A 126 -7.01 -17.36 -2.43
N ARG A 127 -7.74 -16.74 -1.49
CA ARG A 127 -8.99 -17.27 -0.94
C ARG A 127 -10.17 -16.36 -1.24
N ARG A 128 -10.18 -15.13 -0.72
CA ARG A 128 -11.34 -14.24 -0.79
C ARG A 128 -11.63 -13.71 -2.20
N TYR A 129 -10.61 -13.20 -2.87
CA TYR A 129 -10.70 -12.60 -4.22
C TYR A 129 -10.02 -13.46 -5.29
N ARG A 130 -10.04 -14.78 -5.12
CA ARG A 130 -9.39 -15.72 -6.05
C ARG A 130 -9.95 -15.60 -7.48
N SER A 131 -11.23 -15.27 -7.64
CA SER A 131 -11.89 -15.08 -8.94
C SER A 131 -11.56 -13.75 -9.61
N GLU A 132 -11.06 -12.76 -8.86
CA GLU A 132 -10.83 -11.41 -9.34
C GLU A 132 -9.46 -11.28 -9.98
N LEU A 133 -9.34 -11.75 -11.23
CA LEU A 133 -8.07 -11.80 -11.96
C LEU A 133 -7.45 -10.41 -12.18
N ASP A 134 -8.27 -9.37 -12.20
CA ASP A 134 -7.86 -7.98 -12.39
C ASP A 134 -7.36 -7.30 -11.11
N LEU A 135 -7.47 -7.98 -9.96
CA LEU A 135 -7.09 -7.49 -8.64
C LEU A 135 -5.78 -8.14 -8.18
N HIS A 136 -4.83 -7.31 -7.76
CA HIS A 136 -3.55 -7.80 -7.24
C HIS A 136 -3.18 -7.18 -5.90
N PHE A 137 -2.78 -8.02 -4.95
CA PHE A 137 -2.33 -7.63 -3.62
C PHE A 137 -0.80 -7.76 -3.54
N LEU A 138 -0.09 -6.63 -3.47
CA LEU A 138 1.37 -6.66 -3.43
C LEU A 138 1.86 -7.06 -2.04
N ASN A 139 2.75 -8.05 -1.97
CA ASN A 139 3.36 -8.49 -0.71
C ASN A 139 4.09 -7.29 -0.03
N PRO A 140 3.93 -7.09 1.29
CA PRO A 140 4.49 -5.92 1.98
C PRO A 140 6.02 -5.87 1.99
N GLY A 141 6.69 -7.02 2.06
CA GLY A 141 8.15 -7.06 1.94
C GLY A 141 8.61 -6.61 0.54
N LEU A 142 7.86 -6.93 -0.51
CA LEU A 142 8.12 -6.44 -1.86
C LEU A 142 7.83 -4.93 -1.98
N ALA A 143 6.70 -4.48 -1.42
CA ALA A 143 6.30 -3.07 -1.41
C ALA A 143 7.35 -2.17 -0.74
N ALA A 144 7.90 -2.59 0.40
CA ALA A 144 8.94 -1.87 1.13
C ALA A 144 10.23 -1.68 0.31
N ARG A 145 10.52 -2.60 -0.63
CA ARG A 145 11.71 -2.54 -1.48
C ARG A 145 11.55 -1.68 -2.72
N LEU A 146 10.32 -1.30 -3.12
CA LEU A 146 10.06 -0.63 -4.40
C LEU A 146 10.96 0.59 -4.62
N ARG A 147 11.04 1.48 -3.63
CA ARG A 147 11.84 2.72 -3.68
C ARG A 147 13.37 2.49 -3.76
N HIS A 148 13.82 1.27 -3.46
CA HIS A 148 15.23 0.88 -3.44
C HIS A 148 15.62 0.04 -4.66
N MET A 149 14.65 -0.39 -5.47
CA MET A 149 14.92 -1.12 -6.69
C MET A 149 15.36 -0.17 -7.80
N ASN A 150 16.36 -0.58 -8.57
CA ASN A 150 16.68 0.12 -9.82
C ASN A 150 15.62 -0.18 -10.89
N MET A 151 15.61 0.60 -11.97
CA MET A 151 14.59 0.44 -13.01
C MET A 151 14.55 -0.95 -13.62
N ARG A 152 15.71 -1.60 -13.84
CA ARG A 152 15.76 -2.97 -14.37
C ARG A 152 15.04 -3.96 -13.45
N GLN A 153 15.25 -3.86 -12.14
CA GLN A 153 14.58 -4.69 -11.13
C GLN A 153 13.07 -4.42 -11.10
N LEU A 154 12.65 -3.16 -11.22
CA LEU A 154 11.24 -2.77 -11.24
C LEU A 154 10.52 -3.31 -12.49
N TRP A 155 11.12 -3.18 -13.67
CA TRP A 155 10.59 -3.75 -14.91
C TRP A 155 10.47 -5.28 -14.84
N ALA A 156 11.50 -5.96 -14.32
CA ALA A 156 11.45 -7.40 -14.11
C ALA A 156 10.31 -7.79 -13.15
N MET A 157 10.18 -7.10 -12.02
CA MET A 157 9.12 -7.35 -11.04
C MET A 157 7.72 -7.15 -11.63
N VAL A 158 7.49 -6.06 -12.38
CA VAL A 158 6.19 -5.82 -13.04
C VAL A 158 5.87 -6.91 -14.05
N ARG A 159 6.85 -7.31 -14.88
CA ARG A 159 6.68 -8.35 -15.90
C ARG A 159 6.41 -9.72 -15.27
N ASP A 160 7.24 -10.14 -14.31
CA ASP A 160 7.17 -11.46 -13.70
C ASP A 160 5.84 -11.68 -12.94
N ARG A 161 5.17 -10.59 -12.57
CA ARG A 161 3.86 -10.59 -11.90
C ARG A 161 2.70 -10.15 -12.79
N ARG A 162 2.97 -9.81 -14.05
CA ARG A 162 1.99 -9.30 -15.02
C ARG A 162 1.21 -8.10 -14.48
N LEU A 163 1.86 -7.21 -13.73
CA LEU A 163 1.20 -6.04 -13.11
C LEU A 163 0.73 -5.00 -14.14
N ASN A 164 1.30 -5.03 -15.35
CA ASN A 164 0.84 -4.26 -16.49
C ASN A 164 -0.59 -4.64 -16.92
N GLU A 165 -1.03 -5.86 -16.64
CA GLU A 165 -2.36 -6.36 -17.02
C GLU A 165 -3.43 -6.17 -15.95
N LYS A 166 -3.02 -5.89 -14.71
CA LYS A 166 -3.94 -5.74 -13.58
C LYS A 166 -4.64 -4.39 -13.62
N GLN A 167 -5.97 -4.38 -13.48
CA GLN A 167 -6.74 -3.14 -13.37
C GLN A 167 -6.52 -2.45 -12.02
N PHE A 168 -6.38 -3.24 -10.97
CA PHE A 168 -6.22 -2.77 -9.59
C PHE A 168 -5.02 -3.45 -8.92
N ILE A 169 -4.14 -2.64 -8.36
CA ILE A 169 -3.00 -3.12 -7.57
C ILE A 169 -3.03 -2.43 -6.21
N LEU A 170 -3.13 -3.21 -5.14
CA LEU A 170 -3.14 -2.72 -3.76
C LEU A 170 -1.75 -2.92 -3.17
N VAL A 171 -1.11 -1.82 -2.81
CA VAL A 171 0.27 -1.74 -2.34
C VAL A 171 0.26 -1.27 -0.88
N PRO A 172 0.58 -2.14 0.09
CA PRO A 172 0.72 -1.73 1.48
C PRO A 172 2.01 -0.92 1.62
N LEU A 173 1.92 0.25 2.23
CA LEU A 173 3.05 1.13 2.48
C LEU A 173 3.38 1.12 3.97
N SER A 174 4.67 1.06 4.27
CA SER A 174 5.19 1.23 5.63
C SER A 174 6.55 1.93 5.58
N THR A 175 6.79 2.80 6.56
CA THR A 175 8.13 3.37 6.80
C THR A 175 9.05 2.39 7.51
N HIS A 176 8.48 1.54 8.39
CA HIS A 176 9.21 0.53 9.13
C HIS A 176 8.32 -0.70 9.34
N PRO A 177 8.60 -1.86 8.74
CA PRO A 177 7.75 -3.07 8.81
C PRO A 177 7.73 -3.77 10.19
N ARG A 178 7.96 -3.02 11.28
CA ARG A 178 7.92 -3.49 12.67
C ARG A 178 6.57 -3.14 13.32
N PRO A 179 6.20 -3.79 14.44
CA PRO A 179 4.98 -3.48 15.22
C PRO A 179 4.77 -2.01 15.63
N HIS A 180 5.78 -1.16 15.49
CA HIS A 180 5.74 0.26 15.82
C HIS A 180 5.74 1.17 14.58
N GLY A 181 5.74 0.60 13.37
CA GLY A 181 5.66 1.39 12.15
C GLY A 181 4.23 1.77 11.82
N HIS A 182 4.09 2.88 11.11
CA HIS A 182 2.82 3.26 10.52
C HIS A 182 2.57 2.45 9.23
N TRP A 183 1.30 2.18 8.94
CA TRP A 183 0.84 1.52 7.72
C TRP A 183 -0.18 2.38 6.98
N SER A 184 -0.05 2.47 5.66
CA SER A 184 -1.02 3.13 4.78
C SER A 184 -1.21 2.34 3.48
N LEU A 185 -2.23 2.66 2.69
CA LEU A 185 -2.56 1.93 1.47
C LEU A 185 -2.36 2.82 0.23
N LEU A 186 -1.70 2.31 -0.80
CA LEU A 186 -1.69 2.87 -2.14
C LEU A 186 -2.43 1.93 -3.09
N VAL A 187 -3.35 2.45 -3.89
CA VAL A 187 -4.13 1.71 -4.88
C VAL A 187 -3.83 2.27 -6.26
N ILE A 188 -3.31 1.45 -7.16
CA ILE A 188 -3.21 1.80 -8.57
C ILE A 188 -4.52 1.38 -9.24
N SER A 189 -5.26 2.32 -9.81
CA SER A 189 -6.47 2.07 -10.59
C SER A 189 -6.24 2.48 -12.03
N ARG A 190 -6.18 1.50 -12.94
CA ARG A 190 -6.10 1.76 -14.38
C ARG A 190 -7.40 2.33 -14.95
N PRO A 191 -8.61 1.81 -14.60
CA PRO A 191 -9.86 2.38 -15.09
C PRO A 191 -10.00 3.88 -14.81
N ASP A 192 -9.49 4.32 -13.65
CA ASP A 192 -9.55 5.73 -13.25
C ASP A 192 -8.34 6.56 -13.71
N SER A 193 -7.29 5.90 -14.21
CA SER A 193 -5.97 6.50 -14.42
C SER A 193 -5.47 7.27 -13.19
N LYS A 194 -5.51 6.64 -12.01
CA LYS A 194 -5.18 7.28 -10.74
C LYS A 194 -4.43 6.33 -9.80
N PHE A 195 -3.61 6.95 -8.96
CA PHE A 195 -3.14 6.38 -7.71
C PHE A 195 -4.01 6.93 -6.58
N TYR A 196 -4.61 6.09 -5.75
CA TYR A 196 -5.33 6.52 -4.55
C TYR A 196 -4.52 6.17 -3.31
N HIS A 197 -4.32 7.10 -2.39
CA HIS A 197 -3.58 6.89 -1.14
C HIS A 197 -4.51 7.07 0.06
N TYR A 198 -4.64 6.04 0.90
CA TYR A 198 -5.43 6.08 2.14
C TYR A 198 -4.50 5.92 3.33
N ASP A 199 -4.65 6.81 4.30
CA ASP A 199 -3.78 6.89 5.46
C ASP A 199 -4.60 7.34 6.68
N SER A 200 -4.56 6.51 7.71
CA SER A 200 -5.37 6.67 8.92
C SER A 200 -4.78 7.67 9.91
N LEU A 201 -3.61 8.25 9.63
CA LEU A 201 -2.91 9.21 10.49
C LEU A 201 -2.62 10.51 9.75
N ASP A 202 -3.67 11.25 9.42
CA ASP A 202 -3.61 12.60 8.82
C ASP A 202 -2.72 12.67 7.57
N ASN A 203 -2.70 11.59 6.78
CA ASN A 203 -1.89 11.45 5.57
C ASN A 203 -0.38 11.64 5.81
N CYS A 204 0.14 11.20 6.96
CA CYS A 204 1.55 11.30 7.30
C CYS A 204 2.48 10.58 6.29
N HIS A 205 2.00 9.56 5.59
CA HIS A 205 2.70 8.86 4.51
C HIS A 205 2.51 9.50 3.12
N SER A 206 1.93 10.71 3.00
CA SER A 206 1.82 11.39 1.68
C SER A 206 3.16 11.46 0.93
N PRO A 207 4.30 11.80 1.56
CA PRO A 207 5.60 11.79 0.86
C PRO A 207 6.03 10.40 0.40
N LEU A 208 5.74 9.36 1.21
CA LEU A 208 6.04 7.97 0.87
C LEU A 208 5.18 7.50 -0.31
N ALA A 209 3.88 7.80 -0.29
CA ALA A 209 2.96 7.50 -1.38
C ALA A 209 3.37 8.19 -2.68
N ALA A 210 3.76 9.47 -2.62
CA ALA A 210 4.30 10.20 -3.76
C ALA A 210 5.55 9.53 -4.32
N SER A 211 6.53 9.22 -3.48
CA SER A 211 7.79 8.56 -3.89
C SER A 211 7.55 7.18 -4.53
N VAL A 212 6.68 6.35 -3.94
CA VAL A 212 6.37 5.02 -4.49
C VAL A 212 5.57 5.13 -5.79
N SER A 213 4.59 6.04 -5.85
CA SER A 213 3.81 6.26 -7.08
C SER A 213 4.71 6.68 -8.24
N GLU A 214 5.66 7.60 -7.99
CA GLU A 214 6.62 8.06 -9.00
C GLU A 214 7.53 6.93 -9.47
N THR A 215 8.03 6.11 -8.54
CA THR A 215 8.85 4.93 -8.83
C THR A 215 8.12 3.93 -9.75
N LEU A 216 6.80 3.83 -9.61
CA LEU A 216 5.96 2.89 -10.35
C LEU A 216 5.42 3.44 -11.69
N ARG A 217 5.51 4.75 -11.96
CA ARG A 217 4.94 5.35 -13.19
C ARG A 217 5.49 4.71 -14.45
N ALA A 218 6.81 4.63 -14.55
CA ALA A 218 7.47 4.08 -15.72
C ALA A 218 7.13 2.60 -15.95
N PRO A 219 7.40 1.69 -14.98
CA PRO A 219 7.20 0.27 -15.20
C PRO A 219 5.73 -0.13 -15.36
N LEU A 220 4.77 0.67 -14.85
CA LEU A 220 3.34 0.42 -15.03
C LEU A 220 2.70 1.18 -16.19
N GLU A 221 3.47 1.97 -16.96
CA GLU A 221 2.97 2.87 -18.02
C GLU A 221 1.93 3.88 -17.53
N ALA A 222 2.03 4.29 -16.26
CA ALA A 222 1.08 5.14 -15.53
C ALA A 222 1.51 6.62 -15.51
N TRP A 223 2.17 7.11 -16.56
CA TRP A 223 2.72 8.46 -16.63
C TRP A 223 1.69 9.57 -16.41
N LYS A 224 0.46 9.35 -16.89
CA LYS A 224 -0.65 10.30 -16.80
C LYS A 224 -1.45 10.19 -15.51
N PHE A 225 -1.13 9.24 -14.64
CA PHE A 225 -2.00 8.96 -13.49
C PHE A 225 -1.85 10.05 -12.43
N ALA A 226 -2.97 10.59 -11.95
CA ALA A 226 -2.93 11.53 -10.82
C ALA A 226 -2.79 10.76 -9.49
N LEU A 227 -2.01 11.29 -8.55
CA LEU A 227 -2.04 10.82 -7.16
C LEU A 227 -3.14 11.58 -6.41
N VAL A 228 -4.08 10.84 -5.84
CA VAL A 228 -5.25 11.35 -5.14
C VAL A 228 -5.25 10.85 -3.71
N THR A 229 -5.30 11.77 -2.76
CA THR A 229 -5.51 11.42 -1.35
C THR A 229 -6.95 10.97 -1.15
N GLY A 230 -7.11 9.73 -0.69
CA GLY A 230 -8.37 9.12 -0.34
C GLY A 230 -8.76 9.45 1.11
N ARG A 231 -10.04 9.72 1.33
CA ARG A 231 -10.64 9.84 2.65
C ARG A 231 -10.83 8.44 3.23
N CYS A 232 -10.33 8.24 4.45
CA CYS A 232 -10.54 7.04 5.24
C CYS A 232 -10.79 7.43 6.71
N LEU A 233 -11.35 6.48 7.47
CA LEU A 233 -11.51 6.64 8.91
C LEU A 233 -10.15 6.86 9.56
N GLN A 234 -10.00 8.01 10.23
CA GLN A 234 -8.79 8.36 10.95
C GLN A 234 -8.74 7.61 12.28
N GLN A 235 -7.56 7.14 12.66
CA GLN A 235 -7.34 6.50 13.95
C GLN A 235 -7.22 7.56 15.05
N GLU A 236 -7.54 7.17 16.28
CA GLU A 236 -7.29 8.03 17.43
C GLU A 236 -5.79 8.17 17.66
N ARG A 237 -5.32 9.42 17.82
CA ARG A 237 -3.91 9.69 18.14
C ARG A 237 -3.64 9.25 19.58
N GLN A 238 -2.83 8.22 19.75
CA GLN A 238 -2.33 7.87 21.07
C GLN A 238 -1.29 8.90 21.52
N ALA A 239 -1.39 9.36 22.76
CA ALA A 239 -0.35 10.18 23.36
C ALA A 239 0.98 9.41 23.33
N ALA A 240 2.06 10.10 22.93
CA ALA A 240 3.39 9.50 22.96
C ALA A 240 3.65 8.96 24.38
N GLY A 241 3.96 7.66 24.48
CA GLY A 241 4.26 7.04 25.76
C GLY A 241 5.52 7.67 26.40
N LYS A 242 5.80 7.30 27.65
CA LYS A 242 6.98 7.78 28.41
C LYS A 242 8.32 7.66 27.66
N GLU A 243 8.41 6.79 26.66
CA GLU A 243 9.61 6.57 25.84
C GLU A 243 9.71 7.49 24.62
N GLY A 244 8.79 8.45 24.43
CA GLY A 244 8.81 9.39 23.30
C GLY A 244 8.54 8.76 21.93
N SER A 245 8.55 7.43 21.82
CA SER A 245 8.15 6.72 20.61
C SER A 245 6.63 6.68 20.53
N GLY A 246 6.08 7.36 19.53
CA GLY A 246 4.66 7.29 19.19
C GLY A 246 4.36 5.89 18.67
N ARG A 247 3.80 5.03 19.52
CA ARG A 247 3.29 3.73 19.09
C ARG A 247 2.04 3.95 18.25
N ASP A 248 1.98 3.26 17.13
CA ASP A 248 0.82 3.24 16.26
C ASP A 248 0.26 1.81 16.16
N PRO A 249 -0.50 1.36 17.17
CA PRO A 249 -0.99 0.00 17.19
C PRO A 249 -2.17 -0.24 16.24
N ALA A 250 -2.80 0.81 15.70
CA ALA A 250 -4.05 0.70 14.96
C ALA A 250 -3.87 0.82 13.44
N SER A 251 -2.85 1.52 12.94
CA SER A 251 -2.67 1.77 11.50
C SER A 251 -2.67 0.51 10.63
N GLY A 252 -2.04 -0.58 11.08
CA GLY A 252 -2.04 -1.83 10.32
C GLY A 252 -3.41 -2.52 10.29
N ILE A 253 -4.24 -2.33 11.32
CA ILE A 253 -5.65 -2.77 11.32
C ILE A 253 -6.47 -1.91 10.36
N HIS A 254 -6.30 -0.59 10.39
CA HIS A 254 -6.93 0.32 9.42
C HIS A 254 -6.53 -0.03 7.98
N LEU A 255 -5.25 -0.33 7.73
CA LEU A 255 -4.76 -0.80 6.43
C LEU A 255 -5.52 -2.05 5.99
N MET A 256 -5.60 -3.09 6.82
CA MET A 256 -6.24 -4.35 6.44
C MET A 256 -7.73 -4.17 6.15
N CYS A 257 -8.45 -3.42 6.99
CA CYS A 257 -9.86 -3.12 6.73
C CYS A 257 -10.06 -2.31 5.44
N MET A 258 -9.23 -1.29 5.21
CA MET A 258 -9.32 -0.46 4.00
C MET A 258 -8.99 -1.24 2.74
N THR A 259 -7.99 -2.11 2.81
CA THR A 259 -7.64 -3.02 1.71
C THR A 259 -8.82 -3.92 1.34
N ASP A 260 -9.50 -4.52 2.32
CA ASP A 260 -10.65 -5.39 2.04
C ASP A 260 -11.84 -4.59 1.48
N HIS A 261 -12.13 -3.40 2.03
CA HIS A 261 -13.22 -2.54 1.55
C HIS A 261 -12.97 -2.01 0.13
N VAL A 262 -11.75 -1.58 -0.17
CA VAL A 262 -11.35 -1.17 -1.52
C VAL A 262 -11.49 -2.35 -2.47
N ALA A 263 -10.97 -3.53 -2.10
CA ALA A 263 -11.03 -4.73 -2.92
C ALA A 263 -12.47 -5.12 -3.27
N ASP A 264 -13.34 -5.16 -2.26
CA ASP A 264 -14.77 -5.43 -2.41
C ASP A 264 -15.47 -4.39 -3.30
N TYR A 265 -15.15 -3.10 -3.11
CA TYR A 265 -15.70 -2.01 -3.91
C TYR A 265 -15.27 -2.11 -5.38
N VAL A 266 -13.97 -2.28 -5.67
CA VAL A 266 -13.48 -2.33 -7.05
C VAL A 266 -13.95 -3.59 -7.78
N ALA A 267 -14.09 -4.72 -7.08
CA ALA A 267 -14.64 -5.95 -7.63
C ALA A 267 -16.11 -5.79 -8.05
N ARG A 268 -16.92 -5.05 -7.27
CA ARG A 268 -18.32 -4.77 -7.62
C ARG A 268 -18.50 -3.68 -8.66
N CYS A 269 -17.75 -2.58 -8.54
CA CYS A 269 -18.00 -1.35 -9.28
C CYS A 269 -17.13 -1.20 -10.53
N GLY A 270 -15.98 -1.87 -10.61
CA GLY A 270 -15.04 -1.76 -11.75
C GLY A 270 -14.25 -0.44 -11.77
N TYR A 271 -14.29 0.36 -10.71
CA TYR A 271 -13.48 1.57 -10.50
C TYR A 271 -13.20 1.78 -9.01
N ALA A 272 -12.19 2.57 -8.66
CA ALA A 272 -11.86 2.93 -7.29
C ALA A 272 -12.38 4.34 -6.95
N THR A 273 -12.56 4.64 -5.67
CA THR A 273 -13.10 5.93 -5.22
C THR A 273 -12.31 6.49 -4.06
N SER A 274 -12.01 7.79 -4.07
CA SER A 274 -11.29 8.47 -2.99
C SER A 274 -12.12 8.65 -1.70
N SER A 275 -13.31 8.07 -1.62
CA SER A 275 -14.22 8.24 -0.49
C SER A 275 -14.84 6.90 -0.12
N LEU A 276 -14.09 6.11 0.64
CA LEU A 276 -14.58 4.87 1.27
C LEU A 276 -14.55 5.05 2.78
N LEU A 277 -15.72 4.94 3.39
CA LEU A 277 -15.88 5.01 4.83
C LEU A 277 -16.00 3.58 5.35
N ILE A 278 -15.12 3.25 6.29
CA ILE A 278 -15.16 2.00 7.06
C ILE A 278 -15.83 2.35 8.39
N ALA A 279 -16.73 1.50 8.85
CA ALA A 279 -17.40 1.73 10.12
C ALA A 279 -16.46 1.39 11.30
N VAL A 280 -16.60 2.10 12.41
CA VAL A 280 -15.70 2.00 13.58
C VAL A 280 -15.72 0.60 14.19
N ASP A 281 -16.88 -0.04 14.20
CA ASP A 281 -17.11 -1.42 14.63
C ASP A 281 -16.31 -2.43 13.79
N GLN A 282 -16.20 -2.21 12.48
CA GLN A 282 -15.38 -3.06 11.61
C GLN A 282 -13.88 -2.97 11.95
N ILE A 283 -13.38 -1.76 12.25
CA ILE A 283 -12.00 -1.59 12.74
C ILE A 283 -11.81 -2.31 14.08
N ALA A 284 -12.74 -2.13 15.02
CA ALA A 284 -12.67 -2.72 16.36
C ALA A 284 -12.71 -4.27 16.31
N ALA A 285 -13.52 -4.84 15.41
CA ALA A 285 -13.68 -6.28 15.27
C ALA A 285 -12.54 -6.97 14.50
N MET A 286 -11.75 -6.23 13.72
CA MET A 286 -10.79 -6.80 12.78
C MET A 286 -9.73 -7.68 13.43
N ARG A 287 -9.24 -7.32 14.63
CA ARG A 287 -8.28 -8.15 15.37
C ARG A 287 -8.87 -9.53 15.71
N THR A 288 -10.08 -9.55 16.22
CA THR A 288 -10.82 -10.79 16.51
C THR A 288 -11.04 -11.58 15.22
N HIS A 289 -11.47 -10.92 14.15
CA HIS A 289 -11.67 -11.56 12.85
C HIS A 289 -10.40 -12.23 12.30
N LEU A 290 -9.24 -11.59 12.44
CA LEU A 290 -7.96 -12.17 12.02
C LEU A 290 -7.58 -13.40 12.85
N VAL A 291 -7.85 -13.37 14.16
CA VAL A 291 -7.61 -14.53 15.05
C VAL A 291 -8.53 -15.70 14.67
N GLU A 292 -9.82 -15.44 14.48
CA GLU A 292 -10.80 -16.44 14.02
C GLU A 292 -10.43 -16.99 12.64
N LEU A 293 -9.97 -16.13 11.73
CA LEU A 293 -9.48 -16.54 10.43
C LEU A 293 -8.29 -17.50 10.55
N ILE A 294 -7.30 -17.17 11.39
CA ILE A 294 -6.14 -18.03 11.65
C ILE A 294 -6.59 -19.40 12.17
N GLN A 295 -7.52 -19.43 13.13
CA GLN A 295 -8.10 -20.68 13.65
C GLN A 295 -8.83 -21.48 12.55
N SER A 296 -9.65 -20.81 11.73
CA SER A 296 -10.42 -21.46 10.65
C SER A 296 -9.53 -22.10 9.58
N LEU A 297 -8.29 -21.62 9.44
CA LEU A 297 -7.27 -22.16 8.54
C LEU A 297 -6.42 -23.27 9.19
N GLY A 298 -6.79 -23.72 10.39
CA GLY A 298 -6.07 -24.77 11.14
C GLY A 298 -4.93 -24.24 12.00
N GLY A 299 -4.87 -22.94 12.26
CA GLY A 299 -3.85 -22.34 13.10
C GLY A 299 -4.03 -22.65 14.58
N ILE A 300 -2.92 -22.89 15.27
CA ILE A 300 -2.85 -23.12 16.72
C ILE A 300 -2.60 -21.78 17.39
N LEU A 301 -3.52 -21.34 18.26
CA LEU A 301 -3.37 -20.06 18.93
C LEU A 301 -2.45 -20.15 20.15
N PRO A 302 -1.65 -19.11 20.41
CA PRO A 302 -0.97 -18.95 21.70
C PRO A 302 -1.99 -18.72 22.82
N SER A 303 -1.62 -19.17 24.02
CA SER A 303 -2.26 -18.69 25.25
C SER A 303 -2.26 -17.16 25.27
N LYS A 304 -3.40 -16.57 25.64
CA LYS A 304 -3.49 -15.11 25.80
C LYS A 304 -2.42 -14.66 26.80
N ARG A 305 -1.66 -13.61 26.47
CA ARG A 305 -0.76 -12.99 27.46
C ARG A 305 -1.64 -12.55 28.64
N GLY A 306 -1.37 -13.08 29.83
CA GLY A 306 -2.02 -12.60 31.05
C GLY A 306 -1.77 -11.10 31.16
N HIS A 307 -2.84 -10.33 31.38
CA HIS A 307 -2.75 -8.92 31.73
C HIS A 307 -2.47 -8.78 33.22
#